data_AF-A0A953UJ66-F1
#
_entry.id   AF-A0A953UJ66-F1
#
_cell.length_a   1.000
_cell.length_b   1.000
_cell.length_c   1.000
_cell.angle_alpha   90.00
_cell.angle_beta   90.00
_cell.angle_gamma   90.00
#
_symmetry.space_group_name_H-M   'P 1'
#
loop_
_entity.id
_entity.type
_entity.pdbx_description
1 polymer ?
#
loop_
_entity_poly.entity_id
_entity_poly.type
_entity_poly.pdbx_seq_one_letter_code
_entity_poly.pdbx_strand_id
1 'polypeptide(L)'
;MLSPEQIDTIHRLHWGEKWSLRKLARHLHLARKTIRKYLDAPAAAPVRRQRITKVDPFKAAIGELLAQDATASAVVIAQRLQPIGYHGGITILRNYVKTVRPNVAAPRAFVRMVWNPHRASVSRSTGGTSARWTTKVTNASSMPSPWWSATAGSNIWSSPIAKASRLSSAATSCLSIDGRRGTRVVVR
;
A
#
# COMPACT_ATOMS: atom_id res chain seq x y z
N MET A 1 28.51 5.78 -13.85
CA MET A 1 28.18 7.21 -13.66
C MET A 1 29.43 7.86 -13.12
N LEU A 2 29.83 9.03 -13.62
CA LEU A 2 30.95 9.77 -13.03
C LEU A 2 30.58 10.25 -11.62
N SER A 3 31.57 10.39 -10.73
CA SER A 3 31.34 11.04 -9.44
C SER A 3 31.03 12.54 -9.65
N PRO A 4 30.27 13.18 -8.76
CA PRO A 4 29.99 14.63 -8.85
C PRO A 4 31.30 15.43 -8.84
N GLU A 5 32.28 15.04 -8.02
CA GLU A 5 33.61 15.64 -7.99
C GLU A 5 34.35 15.57 -9.34
N GLN A 6 34.21 14.45 -10.06
CA GLN A 6 34.77 14.31 -11.41
C GLN A 6 34.08 15.22 -12.42
N ILE A 7 32.79 15.51 -12.25
CA ILE A 7 32.06 16.44 -13.11
C ILE A 7 32.53 17.87 -12.84
N ASP A 8 32.66 18.26 -11.56
CA ASP A 8 33.12 19.60 -11.18
C ASP A 8 34.56 19.87 -11.66
N THR A 9 35.44 18.87 -11.56
CA THR A 9 36.82 18.99 -12.07
C THR A 9 36.86 19.15 -13.60
N ILE A 10 36.01 18.44 -14.35
CA ILE A 10 35.86 18.65 -15.80
C ILE A 10 35.45 20.11 -16.09
N HIS A 11 34.49 20.63 -15.34
CA HIS A 11 34.00 22.00 -15.49
C HIS A 11 35.10 23.02 -15.18
N ARG A 12 35.75 22.91 -14.02
CA ARG A 12 36.84 23.81 -13.62
C ARG A 12 37.97 23.87 -14.65
N LEU A 13 38.43 22.71 -15.12
CA LEU A 13 39.54 22.63 -16.08
C LEU A 13 39.14 23.13 -17.48
N HIS A 14 37.89 22.95 -17.88
CA HIS A 14 37.42 23.40 -19.20
C HIS A 14 37.14 24.90 -19.24
N TRP A 15 36.42 25.47 -18.28
CA TRP A 15 36.08 26.89 -18.27
C TRP A 15 37.15 27.77 -17.63
N GLY A 16 37.83 27.29 -16.59
CA GLY A 16 38.90 28.04 -15.91
C GLY A 16 40.18 28.07 -16.73
N GLU A 17 40.74 26.89 -17.03
CA GLU A 17 42.04 26.78 -17.69
C GLU A 17 41.96 26.64 -19.22
N LYS A 18 40.74 26.59 -19.80
CA LYS A 18 40.48 26.45 -21.25
C LYS A 18 41.14 25.21 -21.86
N TRP A 19 41.21 24.11 -21.10
CA TRP A 19 41.78 22.87 -21.61
C TRP A 19 40.93 22.28 -22.74
N SER A 20 41.62 21.73 -23.76
CA SER A 20 40.96 21.02 -24.85
C SER A 20 40.41 19.67 -24.38
N LEU A 21 39.35 19.20 -25.03
CA LEU A 21 38.77 17.88 -24.77
C LEU A 21 39.79 16.73 -24.90
N ARG A 22 40.79 16.89 -25.79
CA ARG A 22 41.87 15.90 -25.94
C ARG A 22 42.80 15.88 -24.73
N LYS A 23 43.07 17.04 -24.13
CA LYS A 23 43.91 17.18 -22.93
C LYS A 23 43.18 16.62 -21.70
N LEU A 24 41.90 16.97 -21.53
CA LEU A 24 41.04 16.42 -20.48
C LEU A 24 40.92 14.90 -20.55
N ALA A 25 40.73 14.33 -21.75
CA ALA A 25 40.64 12.89 -21.94
C ALA A 25 41.91 12.14 -21.51
N ARG A 26 43.09 12.72 -21.76
CA ARG A 26 44.37 12.13 -21.33
C ARG A 26 44.59 12.29 -19.82
N HIS A 27 44.18 13.41 -19.25
CA HIS A 27 44.39 13.72 -17.83
C HIS A 27 43.45 12.95 -16.90
N LEU A 28 42.17 12.84 -17.27
CA LEU A 28 41.15 12.17 -16.45
C LEU A 28 40.93 10.71 -16.86
N HIS A 29 41.62 10.23 -17.91
CA HIS A 29 41.44 8.89 -18.49
C HIS A 29 39.98 8.58 -18.89
N LEU A 30 39.27 9.60 -19.38
CA LEU A 30 37.88 9.51 -19.81
C LEU A 30 37.75 9.63 -21.33
N ALA A 31 36.76 8.95 -21.90
CA ALA A 31 36.45 9.10 -23.30
C ALA A 31 36.02 10.54 -23.62
N ARG A 32 36.45 11.08 -24.77
CA ARG A 32 36.04 12.44 -25.21
C ARG A 32 34.52 12.60 -25.27
N LYS A 33 33.80 11.52 -25.62
CA LYS A 33 32.33 11.50 -25.67
C LYS A 33 31.69 11.66 -24.29
N THR A 34 32.28 11.07 -23.23
CA THR A 34 31.76 11.24 -21.87
C THR A 34 32.01 12.65 -21.37
N ILE A 35 33.20 13.20 -21.60
CA ILE A 35 33.51 14.59 -21.24
C ILE A 35 32.54 15.55 -21.92
N ARG A 36 32.34 15.43 -23.25
CA ARG A 36 31.37 16.25 -23.98
C ARG A 36 29.95 16.15 -23.41
N LYS A 37 29.49 14.92 -23.13
CA LYS A 37 28.18 14.68 -22.51
C LYS A 37 28.01 15.42 -21.18
N TYR A 38 29.02 15.42 -20.32
CA TYR A 38 28.97 16.06 -19.00
C TYR A 38 29.26 17.58 -19.03
N LEU A 39 29.86 18.08 -20.11
CA LEU A 39 29.94 19.53 -20.37
C LEU A 39 28.59 20.07 -20.84
N ASP A 40 27.92 19.35 -21.75
CA ASP A 40 26.61 19.75 -22.29
C ASP A 40 25.49 19.62 -21.23
N ALA A 41 25.56 18.60 -20.36
CA ALA A 41 24.57 18.36 -19.32
C ALA A 41 25.22 17.83 -18.02
N PRO A 42 25.60 18.71 -17.07
CA PRO A 42 26.34 18.34 -15.86
C PRO A 42 25.55 17.45 -14.90
N ALA A 43 24.22 17.56 -14.90
CA ALA A 43 23.34 16.89 -13.95
C ALA A 43 22.31 15.96 -14.59
N ALA A 44 22.60 15.44 -15.80
CA ALA A 44 21.72 14.45 -16.42
C ALA A 44 21.77 13.13 -15.63
N ALA A 45 21.02 13.09 -14.53
CA ALA A 45 20.67 11.86 -13.85
C ALA A 45 20.11 10.91 -14.91
N PRO A 46 20.44 9.60 -14.85
CA PRO A 46 19.85 8.65 -15.78
C PRO A 46 18.33 8.77 -15.65
N VAL A 47 17.68 9.32 -16.68
CA VAL A 47 16.22 9.34 -16.77
C VAL A 47 15.81 7.88 -16.84
N ARG A 48 15.43 7.32 -15.69
CA ARG A 48 14.87 5.97 -15.63
C ARG A 48 13.58 6.03 -16.41
N ARG A 49 13.60 5.46 -17.61
CA ARG A 49 12.40 5.33 -18.43
C ARG A 49 11.40 4.53 -17.62
N GLN A 50 10.34 5.19 -17.16
CA GLN A 50 9.25 4.53 -16.47
C GLN A 50 8.58 3.59 -17.47
N ARG A 51 8.74 2.29 -17.25
CA ARG A 51 8.14 1.29 -18.12
C ARG A 51 6.68 1.16 -17.72
N ILE A 52 5.78 1.42 -18.65
CA ILE A 52 4.35 1.15 -18.47
C ILE A 52 4.21 -0.37 -18.33
N THR A 53 3.78 -0.81 -17.16
CA THR A 53 3.51 -2.21 -16.85
C THR A 53 2.06 -2.56 -17.19
N LYS A 54 1.80 -3.84 -17.48
CA LYS A 54 0.44 -4.33 -17.75
C LYS A 54 -0.55 -4.11 -16.60
N VAL A 55 -0.06 -3.82 -15.39
CA VAL A 55 -0.88 -3.55 -14.21
C VAL A 55 -1.30 -2.08 -14.12
N ASP A 56 -0.59 -1.17 -14.80
CA ASP A 56 -0.82 0.27 -14.69
C ASP A 56 -2.27 0.70 -15.02
N PRO A 57 -2.93 0.17 -16.07
CA PRO A 57 -4.32 0.52 -16.36
C PRO A 57 -5.32 0.06 -15.28
N PHE A 58 -4.96 -0.97 -14.52
CA PHE A 58 -5.86 -1.62 -13.56
C PHE A 58 -5.59 -1.19 -12.11
N LYS A 59 -4.69 -0.22 -11.88
CA LYS A 59 -4.33 0.26 -10.54
C LYS A 59 -5.53 0.82 -9.77
N ALA A 60 -6.43 1.53 -10.44
CA ALA A 60 -7.64 2.08 -9.83
C ALA A 60 -8.57 0.95 -9.31
N ALA A 61 -8.88 -0.02 -10.17
CA ALA A 61 -9.68 -1.19 -9.80
C ALA A 61 -9.04 -2.00 -8.66
N ILE A 62 -7.72 -2.17 -8.66
CA ILE A 62 -7.00 -2.84 -7.56
C ILE A 62 -7.15 -2.07 -6.25
N GLY A 63 -7.10 -0.74 -6.30
CA GLY A 63 -7.31 0.13 -5.14
C GLY A 63 -8.69 -0.06 -4.52
N GLU A 64 -9.75 -0.08 -5.34
CA GLU A 64 -11.12 -0.32 -4.89
C GLU A 64 -11.28 -1.71 -4.26
N LEU A 65 -10.70 -2.74 -4.89
CA LEU A 65 -10.73 -4.11 -4.36
C LEU A 65 -9.98 -4.24 -3.02
N LEU A 66 -8.86 -3.53 -2.85
CA LEU A 66 -8.11 -3.51 -1.59
C LEU A 66 -8.80 -2.65 -0.51
N ALA A 67 -9.60 -1.66 -0.89
CA ALA A 67 -10.41 -0.88 0.03
C ALA A 67 -11.57 -1.71 0.61
N GLN A 68 -12.17 -2.58 -0.22
CA GLN A 68 -13.18 -3.54 0.23
C GLN A 68 -12.54 -4.64 1.09
N ASP A 69 -11.49 -5.29 0.56
CA ASP A 69 -10.86 -6.47 1.17
C ASP A 69 -9.35 -6.28 1.29
N ALA A 70 -8.89 -5.64 2.38
CA ALA A 70 -7.47 -5.34 2.59
C ALA A 70 -6.56 -6.60 2.67
N THR A 71 -7.13 -7.76 3.02
CA THR A 71 -6.41 -9.04 3.14
C THR A 71 -6.46 -9.89 1.87
N ALA A 72 -7.18 -9.46 0.82
CA ALA A 72 -7.35 -10.23 -0.40
C ALA A 72 -6.02 -10.64 -1.04
N SER A 73 -5.92 -11.90 -1.46
CA SER A 73 -4.73 -12.43 -2.10
C SER A 73 -4.59 -11.92 -3.54
N ALA A 74 -3.35 -11.88 -4.05
CA ALA A 74 -3.10 -11.50 -5.44
C ALA A 74 -3.81 -12.43 -6.45
N VAL A 75 -4.12 -13.67 -6.06
CA VAL A 75 -4.89 -14.63 -6.86
C VAL A 75 -6.35 -14.20 -6.96
N VAL A 76 -6.97 -13.84 -5.84
CA VAL A 76 -8.36 -13.36 -5.80
C VAL A 76 -8.50 -12.06 -6.59
N ILE A 77 -7.54 -11.15 -6.44
CA ILE A 77 -7.51 -9.90 -7.23
C ILE A 77 -7.38 -10.22 -8.72
N ALA A 78 -6.50 -11.15 -9.12
CA ALA A 78 -6.37 -11.55 -10.52
C ALA A 78 -7.68 -12.13 -11.07
N GLN A 79 -8.39 -12.97 -10.30
CA GLN A 79 -9.68 -13.52 -10.70
C GLN A 79 -10.75 -12.43 -10.87
N ARG A 80 -10.78 -11.43 -9.98
CA ARG A 80 -11.70 -10.28 -10.10
C ARG A 80 -11.35 -9.36 -11.28
N LEU A 81 -10.07 -9.30 -11.69
CA LEU A 81 -9.61 -8.51 -12.82
C LEU A 81 -9.71 -9.21 -14.19
N GLN A 82 -9.77 -10.55 -14.23
CA GLN A 82 -10.00 -11.30 -15.48
C GLN A 82 -11.20 -10.82 -16.29
N PRO A 83 -12.42 -10.64 -15.72
CA PRO A 83 -13.56 -10.15 -16.49
C PRO A 83 -13.38 -8.72 -17.01
N ILE A 84 -12.46 -7.94 -16.43
CA ILE A 84 -12.11 -6.58 -16.83
C ILE A 84 -11.03 -6.59 -17.96
N GLY A 85 -10.57 -7.78 -18.37
CA GLY A 85 -9.59 -7.96 -19.45
C GLY A 85 -8.13 -8.01 -18.99
N TYR A 86 -7.86 -8.37 -17.73
CA TYR A 86 -6.49 -8.49 -17.24
C TYR A 86 -5.79 -9.79 -17.70
N HIS A 87 -4.87 -9.67 -18.67
CA HIS A 87 -4.05 -10.79 -19.16
C HIS A 87 -2.58 -10.73 -18.70
N GLY A 88 -2.31 -10.06 -17.58
CA GLY A 88 -0.96 -9.98 -17.02
C GLY A 88 -0.59 -11.17 -16.13
N GLY A 89 0.70 -11.33 -15.86
CA GLY A 89 1.20 -12.39 -14.97
C GLY A 89 0.94 -12.08 -13.49
N ILE A 90 0.62 -13.12 -12.72
CA ILE A 90 0.29 -12.98 -11.29
C ILE A 90 1.45 -12.41 -10.45
N THR A 91 2.69 -12.62 -10.88
CA THR A 91 3.89 -12.08 -10.25
C THR A 91 3.92 -10.55 -10.29
N ILE A 92 3.45 -9.95 -11.39
CA ILE A 92 3.39 -8.50 -11.55
C ILE A 92 2.35 -7.91 -10.59
N LEU A 93 1.16 -8.53 -10.52
CA LEU A 93 0.13 -8.15 -9.55
C LEU A 93 0.63 -8.29 -8.11
N ARG A 94 1.27 -9.41 -7.77
CA ARG A 94 1.79 -9.65 -6.41
C ARG A 94 2.82 -8.60 -6.00
N ASN A 95 3.74 -8.27 -6.90
CA ASN A 95 4.73 -7.21 -6.66
C ASN A 95 4.05 -5.85 -6.43
N TYR A 96 3.06 -5.52 -7.25
CA TYR A 96 2.30 -4.29 -7.10
C TYR A 96 1.50 -4.24 -5.79
N VAL A 97 0.71 -5.28 -5.47
CA VAL A 97 -0.07 -5.35 -4.23
C VAL A 97 0.83 -5.25 -3.00
N LYS A 98 2.03 -5.85 -3.03
CA LYS A 98 3.02 -5.72 -1.93
C LYS A 98 3.46 -4.27 -1.71
N THR A 99 3.60 -3.48 -2.78
CA THR A 99 3.95 -2.05 -2.67
C THR A 99 2.79 -1.18 -2.19
N VAL A 100 1.53 -1.57 -2.44
CA VAL A 100 0.34 -0.79 -2.09
C VAL A 100 -0.15 -1.07 -0.66
N ARG A 101 -0.08 -2.32 -0.19
CA ARG A 101 -0.53 -2.73 1.14
C ARG A 101 -0.04 -1.88 2.32
N PRO A 102 1.25 -1.48 2.43
CA PRO A 102 1.69 -0.66 3.56
C PRO A 102 1.00 0.72 3.60
N ASN A 103 0.48 1.20 2.47
CA ASN A 103 -0.26 2.47 2.41
C ASN A 103 -1.75 2.32 2.79
N VAL A 104 -2.29 1.09 2.78
CA VAL A 104 -3.71 0.81 3.04
C VAL A 104 -3.92 0.24 4.44
N ALA A 105 -3.00 -0.60 4.92
CA ALA A 105 -3.07 -1.17 6.25
C ALA A 105 -2.14 -0.41 7.20
N ALA A 106 -2.71 0.35 8.13
CA ALA A 106 -1.95 0.86 9.27
C ALA A 106 -1.26 -0.32 9.98
N PRO A 107 0.03 -0.21 10.35
CA PRO A 107 0.74 -1.30 11.00
C PRO A 107 -0.01 -1.67 12.29
N ARG A 108 -0.50 -2.92 12.35
CA ARG A 108 -1.10 -3.44 13.58
C ARG A 108 -0.02 -3.46 14.65
N ALA A 109 -0.16 -2.61 15.66
CA ALA A 109 0.69 -2.65 16.84
C ALA A 109 0.42 -3.97 17.57
N PHE A 110 1.29 -4.95 17.40
CA PHE A 110 1.25 -6.16 18.19
C PHE A 110 1.94 -5.86 19.52
N VAL A 111 1.19 -5.94 20.62
CA VAL A 111 1.78 -5.88 21.95
C VAL A 111 2.58 -7.17 22.14
N ARG A 112 3.90 -7.04 22.29
CA ARG A 112 4.75 -8.17 22.63
C ARG A 112 4.35 -8.66 24.02
N MET A 113 3.71 -9.82 24.10
CA MET A 113 3.48 -10.48 25.38
C MET A 113 4.84 -10.92 25.95
N VAL A 114 5.27 -10.30 27.04
CA VAL A 114 6.43 -10.75 27.81
C VAL A 114 5.96 -11.87 28.72
N TRP A 115 6.40 -13.10 28.43
CA TRP A 115 6.22 -14.22 29.35
C TRP A 115 7.18 -14.05 30.54
N ASN A 116 6.66 -13.96 31.76
CA ASN A 116 7.48 -13.92 32.99
C ASN A 116 7.38 -15.26 33.73
N PRO A 117 8.30 -16.21 33.50
CA PRO A 117 8.23 -17.55 34.08
C PRO A 117 8.56 -17.62 35.58
N HIS A 118 9.04 -16.54 36.21
CA HIS A 118 9.54 -16.57 37.60
C HIS A 118 8.56 -16.00 38.63
N ARG A 119 7.37 -15.54 38.20
CA ARG A 119 6.34 -15.00 39.10
C ARG A 119 5.23 -16.01 39.40
N ALA A 120 5.62 -17.23 39.76
CA ALA A 120 4.72 -18.18 40.41
C ALA A 120 5.24 -18.37 41.85
N SER A 121 4.80 -17.50 42.77
CA SER A 121 5.04 -17.69 44.20
C SER A 121 4.17 -18.85 44.67
N VAL A 122 4.70 -20.07 44.60
CA VAL A 122 4.14 -21.24 45.28
C VAL A 122 4.43 -21.08 46.76
N SER A 123 3.46 -20.62 47.55
CA SER A 123 3.53 -20.74 49.01
C SER A 123 3.34 -22.21 49.38
N ARG A 124 4.44 -22.87 49.73
CA ARG A 124 4.42 -24.24 50.25
C ARG A 124 4.15 -24.17 51.76
N SER A 125 2.88 -24.27 52.16
CA SER A 125 2.55 -24.48 53.57
C SER A 125 2.96 -25.89 53.97
N THR A 126 3.83 -25.98 54.98
CA THR A 126 4.26 -27.25 55.57
C THR A 126 3.51 -27.44 56.88
N GLY A 127 2.83 -28.58 57.01
CA GLY A 127 2.47 -29.19 58.29
C GLY A 127 1.11 -28.79 58.86
N GLY A 128 0.19 -29.75 58.87
CA GLY A 128 -1.11 -29.61 59.52
C GLY A 128 -2.00 -30.83 59.35
N THR A 129 -1.50 -32.01 59.70
CA THR A 129 -2.28 -33.23 59.79
C THR A 129 -3.28 -33.10 60.94
N SER A 130 -4.58 -33.08 60.64
CA SER A 130 -5.52 -33.94 61.38
C SER A 130 -6.82 -34.12 60.58
N ALA A 131 -7.19 -35.38 60.46
CA ALA A 131 -8.41 -35.86 59.85
C ALA A 131 -9.65 -35.39 60.63
N ARG A 132 -10.72 -35.04 59.90
CA ARG A 132 -12.09 -35.21 60.39
C ARG A 132 -13.04 -35.37 59.20
N TRP A 133 -13.21 -36.62 58.76
CA TRP A 133 -14.31 -37.00 57.89
C TRP A 133 -15.55 -37.12 58.77
N THR A 134 -16.41 -36.11 58.77
CA THR A 134 -17.80 -36.26 59.22
C THR A 134 -18.67 -36.25 57.99
N THR A 135 -19.18 -37.42 57.63
CA THR A 135 -20.32 -37.57 56.73
C THR A 135 -21.51 -36.84 57.35
N LYS A 136 -21.94 -35.74 56.71
CA LYS A 136 -23.33 -35.30 56.82
C LYS A 136 -24.02 -35.56 55.48
N VAL A 137 -24.75 -36.67 55.49
CA VAL A 137 -25.98 -36.89 54.74
C VAL A 137 -26.99 -35.78 55.09
N THR A 138 -27.97 -35.58 54.20
CA THR A 138 -29.05 -34.55 54.12
C THR A 138 -28.64 -33.34 53.29
N ASN A 139 -29.36 -32.89 52.25
CA ASN A 139 -30.74 -33.11 51.85
C ASN A 139 -30.83 -33.01 50.31
N ALA A 140 -31.65 -33.88 49.72
CA ALA A 140 -32.13 -33.72 48.36
C ALA A 140 -32.98 -32.44 48.30
N SER A 141 -32.73 -31.58 47.31
CA SER A 141 -33.66 -30.63 46.67
C SER A 141 -32.92 -29.37 46.22
N SER A 142 -32.30 -29.40 45.04
CA SER A 142 -32.30 -28.27 44.10
C SER A 142 -31.59 -28.68 42.82
N MET A 143 -32.30 -29.34 41.91
CA MET A 143 -31.96 -29.24 40.49
C MET A 143 -32.45 -27.87 40.00
N PRO A 144 -31.66 -27.17 39.18
CA PRO A 144 -32.24 -26.40 38.10
C PRO A 144 -31.98 -27.09 36.76
N SER A 145 -33.10 -27.32 36.08
CA SER A 145 -33.26 -27.98 34.80
C SER A 145 -32.48 -27.34 33.64
N PRO A 146 -32.22 -28.12 32.58
CA PRO A 146 -31.63 -27.64 31.34
C PRO A 146 -32.57 -26.69 30.57
N TRP A 147 -31.99 -25.56 30.22
CA TRP A 147 -32.41 -24.47 29.35
C TRP A 147 -32.81 -24.86 27.90
N TRP A 148 -33.82 -25.69 27.67
CA TRP A 148 -34.47 -25.70 26.35
C TRP A 148 -35.91 -26.20 26.42
N SER A 149 -36.85 -25.25 26.43
CA SER A 149 -38.26 -25.36 26.04
C SER A 149 -38.78 -23.92 26.07
N ALA A 150 -38.78 -23.21 24.94
CA ALA A 150 -39.77 -23.24 23.87
C ALA A 150 -40.87 -22.16 24.07
N THR A 151 -40.96 -21.30 23.05
CA THR A 151 -42.17 -20.62 22.51
C THR A 151 -42.95 -19.66 23.39
N ALA A 152 -42.95 -18.37 23.01
CA ALA A 152 -44.13 -17.71 22.42
C ALA A 152 -43.89 -16.19 22.23
N GLY A 153 -44.14 -15.70 21.02
CA GLY A 153 -44.40 -14.28 20.69
C GLY A 153 -43.18 -13.36 20.78
N SER A 154 -42.94 -12.38 19.91
CA SER A 154 -43.88 -11.72 19.02
C SER A 154 -43.05 -10.97 17.97
N ASN A 155 -43.54 -11.05 16.74
CA ASN A 155 -43.17 -10.24 15.59
C ASN A 155 -42.88 -8.78 15.96
N ILE A 156 -41.64 -8.35 15.72
CA ILE A 156 -41.36 -6.95 15.42
C ILE A 156 -40.55 -7.04 14.14
N TRP A 157 -41.22 -6.98 12.99
CA TRP A 157 -40.73 -6.49 11.71
C TRP A 157 -41.85 -6.61 10.67
N SER A 158 -42.60 -5.51 10.55
CA SER A 158 -43.33 -5.04 9.37
C SER A 158 -44.02 -3.74 9.81
N SER A 159 -43.98 -2.58 9.16
CA SER A 159 -43.39 -2.09 7.91
C SER A 159 -43.50 -0.54 8.00
N PRO A 160 -43.81 0.22 6.95
CA PRO A 160 -42.90 0.92 6.04
C PRO A 160 -43.07 2.46 6.11
N ILE A 161 -42.07 3.26 5.71
CA ILE A 161 -42.35 4.64 5.22
C ILE A 161 -41.53 4.90 3.96
N ALA A 162 -42.25 5.09 2.87
CA ALA A 162 -41.78 5.63 1.61
C ALA A 162 -41.32 7.08 1.77
N LYS A 163 -40.28 7.47 1.03
CA LYS A 163 -40.18 8.84 0.49
C LYS A 163 -39.56 8.79 -0.90
N ALA A 164 -40.41 9.05 -1.87
CA ALA A 164 -40.01 9.44 -3.21
C ALA A 164 -39.63 10.92 -3.24
N SER A 165 -38.70 11.22 -4.15
CA SER A 165 -38.70 12.36 -5.06
C SER A 165 -37.92 13.65 -4.73
N ARG A 166 -37.16 14.02 -5.77
CA ARG A 166 -36.92 15.34 -6.37
C ARG A 166 -35.71 16.20 -5.93
N LEU A 167 -34.80 16.25 -6.91
CA LEU A 167 -34.34 17.43 -7.67
C LEU A 167 -33.42 18.47 -7.03
N SER A 168 -32.54 18.92 -7.94
CA SER A 168 -31.93 20.24 -8.04
C SER A 168 -30.62 20.49 -7.30
N SER A 169 -29.57 20.62 -8.12
CA SER A 169 -28.60 21.72 -8.18
C SER A 169 -27.20 21.15 -8.43
N ALA A 170 -26.33 21.75 -9.24
CA ALA A 170 -26.39 22.95 -10.05
C ALA A 170 -25.10 22.99 -10.87
N ALA A 171 -25.16 23.74 -11.99
CA ALA A 171 -24.07 24.55 -12.55
C ALA A 171 -22.81 23.78 -13.06
N THR A 172 -22.04 24.21 -14.05
CA THR A 172 -21.70 25.56 -14.48
C THR A 172 -21.08 25.47 -15.88
N SER A 173 -21.46 26.40 -16.76
CA SER A 173 -20.67 26.96 -17.86
C SER A 173 -20.21 26.05 -19.02
N CYS A 174 -20.91 26.17 -20.15
CA CYS A 174 -20.32 26.06 -21.48
C CYS A 174 -20.24 27.48 -22.06
N LEU A 175 -19.08 28.13 -21.98
CA LEU A 175 -18.76 29.32 -22.78
C LEU A 175 -17.25 29.41 -23.01
N SER A 176 -16.88 29.76 -24.26
CA SER A 176 -15.56 30.07 -24.87
C SER A 176 -15.23 29.08 -25.99
N ILE A 177 -15.37 29.41 -27.28
CA ILE A 177 -14.65 30.42 -28.06
C ILE A 177 -13.13 30.17 -27.98
N ASP A 178 -12.54 29.51 -28.98
CA ASP A 178 -11.62 30.18 -29.92
C ASP A 178 -10.90 29.22 -30.90
N GLY A 179 -10.58 29.76 -32.08
CA GLY A 179 -9.30 29.46 -32.74
C GLY A 179 -9.31 28.50 -33.92
N ARG A 180 -9.81 28.97 -35.08
CA ARG A 180 -9.43 28.39 -36.39
C ARG A 180 -7.91 28.42 -36.56
N ARG A 181 -7.40 27.29 -37.04
CA ARG A 181 -6.02 27.02 -37.40
C ARG A 181 -5.49 28.05 -38.39
N GLY A 182 -4.53 28.86 -37.94
CA GLY A 182 -3.66 29.65 -38.80
C GLY A 182 -2.70 28.72 -39.55
N THR A 183 -2.86 28.67 -40.86
CA THR A 183 -1.85 28.19 -41.81
C THR A 183 -0.69 29.18 -41.82
N ARG A 184 0.49 28.76 -41.37
CA ARG A 184 1.74 29.47 -41.66
C ARG A 184 2.58 28.61 -42.59
N VAL A 185 2.40 28.88 -43.88
CA VAL A 185 3.32 28.51 -44.94
C VAL A 185 4.58 29.35 -44.73
N VAL A 186 5.69 28.71 -44.38
CA VAL A 186 7.02 29.32 -44.45
C VAL A 186 7.59 28.93 -45.81
N VAL A 187 7.64 29.90 -46.71
CA VAL A 187 8.41 29.86 -47.95
C VAL A 187 9.50 30.91 -47.82
N ARG A 188 10.70 30.49 -48.22
CA ARG A 188 11.92 31.25 -48.48
C ARG A 188 12.92 31.37 -47.32
#